data_AF-A0A0D2BGV1-F1
#
_entry.id   AF-A0A0D2BGV1-F1
#
_cell.length_a   1.000
_cell.length_b   1.000
_cell.length_c   1.000
_cell.angle_alpha   90.00
_cell.angle_beta   90.00
_cell.angle_gamma   90.00
#
_symmetry.space_group_name_H-M   'P 1'
#
loop_
_entity.id
_entity.type
_entity.pdbx_description
1 polymer ?
#
loop_
_entity_poly.entity_id
_entity_poly.type
_entity_poly.pdbx_seq_one_letter_code
_entity_poly.pdbx_strand_id
1 'polypeptide(L)'
;MEWNARPVTELASGLFSVVVDARTEFASQWAVFIRPAAQRVLVLNKLNERLPVYTKGHPVSGLVAQNVWVVTDAQVAAGALSLAQQNNVLSFTDGPAVGGLKMFMAPGPLVISDWTLTLADGSAPVNRLWLLIRYVMK
;
A
#
# COMPACT_ATOMS: atom_id res chain seq x y z
N MET A 1 28.42 -13.95 40.42
CA MET A 1 27.13 -14.17 39.74
C MET A 1 27.12 -13.19 38.57
N GLU A 2 27.64 -13.62 37.42
CA GLU A 2 27.72 -12.77 36.23
C GLU A 2 26.34 -12.63 35.60
N TRP A 3 25.87 -11.39 35.50
CA TRP A 3 24.60 -11.07 34.86
C TRP A 3 24.81 -11.17 33.35
N ASN A 4 24.49 -12.32 32.78
CA ASN A 4 24.50 -12.57 31.35
C ASN A 4 23.32 -11.79 30.72
N ALA A 5 23.51 -10.50 30.46
CA ALA A 5 22.59 -9.71 29.67
C ALA A 5 22.60 -10.29 28.25
N ARG A 6 21.63 -11.16 27.96
CA ARG A 6 21.35 -11.54 26.57
C ARG A 6 21.11 -10.23 25.82
N PRO A 7 21.80 -9.98 24.68
CA PRO A 7 21.44 -8.85 23.84
C PRO A 7 19.95 -9.01 23.56
N VAL A 8 19.18 -7.94 23.78
CA VAL A 8 17.79 -7.89 23.34
C VAL A 8 17.89 -8.06 21.83
N THR A 9 17.71 -9.28 21.35
CA THR A 9 17.47 -9.57 19.95
C THR A 9 16.34 -8.63 19.58
N GLU A 10 16.60 -7.69 18.68
CA GLU A 10 15.63 -6.73 18.13
C GLU A 10 14.29 -7.47 18.07
N LEU A 11 13.41 -7.19 19.03
CA LEU A 11 12.08 -7.78 19.03
C LEU A 11 11.52 -7.26 17.72
N ALA A 12 11.33 -8.13 16.73
CA ALA A 12 10.73 -7.74 15.47
C ALA A 12 9.47 -6.97 15.84
N SER A 13 9.52 -5.64 15.71
CA SER A 13 8.45 -4.77 16.17
C SER A 13 7.21 -5.30 15.49
N GLY A 14 6.17 -5.57 16.28
CA GLY A 14 5.07 -6.47 15.91
C GLY A 14 4.49 -6.25 14.52
N LEU A 15 3.66 -7.17 14.06
CA LEU A 15 3.06 -7.01 12.75
C LEU A 15 1.93 -5.96 12.79
N PHE A 16 2.10 -4.85 12.08
CA PHE A 16 1.14 -3.75 12.04
C PHE A 16 0.34 -3.77 10.73
N SER A 17 -0.83 -3.13 10.76
CA SER A 17 -1.64 -2.91 9.57
C SER A 17 -2.28 -1.52 9.58
N VAL A 18 -2.44 -0.94 8.39
CA VAL A 18 -3.15 0.32 8.19
C VAL A 18 -4.07 0.18 6.98
N VAL A 19 -5.23 0.82 7.05
CA VAL A 19 -6.14 1.01 5.91
C VAL A 19 -6.07 2.47 5.51
N VAL A 20 -5.84 2.71 4.23
CA VAL A 20 -5.72 4.04 3.64
C VAL A 20 -6.83 4.20 2.61
N ASP A 21 -7.72 5.15 2.84
CA ASP A 21 -8.73 5.53 1.85
C ASP A 21 -8.12 6.51 0.85
N ALA A 22 -7.86 6.01 -0.36
CA ALA A 22 -7.19 6.80 -1.39
C ALA A 22 -7.97 8.04 -1.78
N ARG A 23 -9.30 7.99 -1.72
CA ARG A 23 -10.16 9.09 -2.12
C ARG A 23 -10.03 10.29 -1.17
N THR A 24 -9.95 10.03 0.13
CA THR A 24 -9.92 11.06 1.17
C THR A 24 -8.50 11.48 1.50
N GLU A 25 -7.57 10.52 1.64
CA GLU A 25 -6.18 10.78 2.02
C GLU A 25 -5.36 11.42 0.88
N PHE A 26 -5.72 11.15 -0.37
CA PHE A 26 -5.05 11.67 -1.57
C PHE A 26 -6.01 12.41 -2.51
N ALA A 27 -6.91 13.24 -1.97
CA ALA A 27 -8.00 13.86 -2.72
C ALA A 27 -7.58 14.56 -4.03
N SER A 28 -6.42 15.24 -4.04
CA SER A 28 -5.92 15.91 -5.26
C SER A 28 -5.47 14.92 -6.33
N GLN A 29 -4.72 13.90 -5.94
CA GLN A 29 -4.25 12.84 -6.84
C GLN A 29 -5.40 11.96 -7.29
N TRP A 30 -6.38 11.73 -6.41
CA TRP A 30 -7.62 11.03 -6.72
C TRP A 30 -8.42 11.74 -7.83
N ALA A 31 -8.57 13.07 -7.74
CA ALA A 31 -9.27 13.86 -8.75
C ALA A 31 -8.61 13.81 -10.14
N VAL A 32 -7.31 13.52 -10.21
CA VAL A 32 -6.60 13.25 -11.47
C VAL A 32 -6.82 11.79 -11.89
N PHE A 33 -6.68 10.85 -10.96
CA PHE A 33 -6.79 9.42 -11.20
C PHE A 33 -8.15 8.98 -11.77
N ILE A 34 -9.26 9.58 -11.31
CA ILE A 34 -10.61 9.22 -11.77
C ILE A 34 -10.96 9.75 -13.17
N ARG A 35 -10.10 10.58 -13.77
CA ARG A 35 -10.35 11.10 -15.12
C ARG A 35 -10.13 9.98 -16.16
N PRO A 36 -11.00 9.86 -17.17
CA PRO A 36 -10.78 8.91 -18.26
C PRO A 36 -9.45 9.18 -18.98
N ALA A 37 -8.62 8.16 -19.08
CA ALA A 37 -7.32 8.17 -19.76
C ALA A 37 -6.94 6.71 -20.04
N ALA A 38 -6.20 6.41 -21.12
CA ALA A 38 -5.81 5.03 -21.46
C ALA A 38 -5.13 4.29 -20.30
N GLN A 39 -4.33 5.03 -19.54
CA GLN A 39 -3.72 4.59 -18.29
C GLN A 39 -3.97 5.68 -17.23
N ARG A 40 -4.36 5.26 -16.02
CA ARG A 40 -4.58 6.14 -14.88
C ARG A 40 -3.52 5.89 -13.83
N VAL A 41 -3.00 6.96 -13.26
CA VAL A 41 -1.91 6.91 -12.28
C VAL A 41 -2.35 7.62 -11.01
N LEU A 42 -2.35 6.90 -9.90
CA LEU A 42 -2.58 7.42 -8.56
C LEU A 42 -1.24 7.52 -7.84
N VAL A 43 -0.83 8.76 -7.59
CA VAL A 43 0.40 9.06 -6.88
C VAL A 43 0.12 9.09 -5.37
N LEU A 44 0.75 8.21 -4.61
CA LEU A 44 0.64 8.07 -3.16
C LEU A 44 1.86 8.69 -2.50
N ASN A 45 1.97 10.03 -2.57
CA ASN A 45 3.11 10.77 -2.03
C ASN A 45 3.08 10.80 -0.50
N LYS A 46 4.26 10.63 0.12
CA LYS A 46 4.46 10.73 1.56
C LYS A 46 3.54 9.80 2.34
N LEU A 47 3.37 8.58 1.85
CA LEU A 47 2.52 7.56 2.49
C LEU A 47 2.95 7.29 3.94
N ASN A 48 4.25 7.43 4.23
CA ASN A 48 4.82 7.34 5.58
C ASN A 48 4.29 8.42 6.54
N GLU A 49 3.95 9.62 6.07
CA GLU A 49 3.43 10.70 6.92
C GLU A 49 1.97 10.46 7.36
N ARG A 50 1.26 9.59 6.60
CA ARG A 50 -0.14 9.18 6.81
C ARG A 50 -0.29 7.99 7.75
N LEU A 51 0.82 7.39 8.17
CA LEU A 51 0.79 6.30 9.12
C LEU A 51 0.40 6.79 10.54
N PRO A 52 -0.16 5.90 11.37
CA PRO A 52 -0.51 6.23 12.75
C PRO A 52 0.66 6.83 13.55
N VAL A 53 0.34 7.65 14.56
CA VAL A 53 1.36 8.39 15.33
C VAL A 53 2.45 7.49 15.94
N TYR A 54 2.10 6.26 16.34
CA TYR A 54 3.06 5.32 16.94
C TYR A 54 4.17 4.88 15.96
N THR A 55 3.98 5.01 14.65
CA THR A 55 5.01 4.67 13.66
C THR A 55 6.02 5.78 13.45
N LYS A 56 5.69 7.02 13.85
CA LYS A 56 6.51 8.21 13.55
C LYS A 56 7.81 8.27 14.34
N GLY A 57 7.99 7.40 15.34
CA GLY A 57 9.24 7.21 16.07
C GLY A 57 10.29 6.39 15.31
N HIS A 58 9.92 5.74 14.20
CA HIS A 58 10.82 4.90 13.41
C HIS A 58 11.33 5.61 12.15
N PRO A 59 12.58 5.34 11.71
CA PRO A 59 13.07 5.84 10.44
C PRO A 59 12.25 5.27 9.28
N VAL A 60 12.05 6.05 8.22
CA VAL A 60 11.28 5.61 7.03
C VAL A 60 11.84 4.33 6.43
N SER A 61 13.17 4.18 6.41
CA SER A 61 13.85 2.95 5.96
C SER A 61 13.49 1.70 6.77
N GLY A 62 13.00 1.87 8.00
CA GLY A 62 12.53 0.80 8.88
C GLY A 62 11.08 0.42 8.68
N LEU A 63 10.30 1.18 7.90
CA LEU A 63 8.88 0.96 7.65
C LEU A 63 8.69 0.10 6.40
N VAL A 64 8.64 -1.23 6.58
CA VAL A 64 8.64 -2.18 5.45
C VAL A 64 7.29 -2.88 5.33
N ALA A 65 6.56 -2.56 4.26
CA ALA A 65 5.36 -3.28 3.86
C ALA A 65 5.71 -4.72 3.47
N GLN A 66 5.07 -5.66 4.13
CA GLN A 66 5.18 -7.10 3.89
C GLN A 66 4.11 -7.57 2.90
N ASN A 67 2.92 -6.96 2.95
CA ASN A 67 1.81 -7.28 2.05
C ASN A 67 1.02 -6.00 1.79
N VAL A 68 0.60 -5.83 0.55
CA VAL A 68 -0.27 -4.73 0.13
C VAL A 68 -1.51 -5.33 -0.50
N TRP A 69 -2.67 -4.87 -0.06
CA TRP A 69 -3.94 -5.18 -0.70
C TRP A 69 -4.57 -3.91 -1.25
N VAL A 70 -5.16 -4.01 -2.43
CA VAL A 70 -5.99 -2.94 -3.00
C VAL A 70 -7.40 -3.47 -3.13
N VAL A 71 -8.36 -2.79 -2.51
CA VAL A 71 -9.78 -3.11 -2.59
C VAL A 71 -10.47 -2.02 -3.38
N THR A 72 -11.20 -2.39 -4.42
CA THR A 72 -11.86 -1.43 -5.31
C THR A 72 -13.14 -1.99 -5.92
N ASP A 73 -14.03 -1.10 -6.34
CA ASP A 73 -15.22 -1.43 -7.12
C ASP A 73 -14.92 -1.69 -8.60
N ALA A 74 -13.71 -1.34 -9.06
CA ALA A 74 -13.27 -1.56 -10.43
C ALA A 74 -13.23 -3.05 -10.79
N GLN A 75 -14.00 -3.43 -11.80
CA GLN A 75 -14.07 -4.82 -12.29
C GLN A 75 -12.99 -5.07 -13.35
N VAL A 76 -11.73 -5.01 -12.93
CA VAL A 76 -10.56 -5.18 -13.80
C VAL A 76 -9.82 -6.47 -13.51
N ALA A 77 -8.99 -6.92 -14.45
CA ALA A 77 -8.07 -8.04 -14.23
C ALA A 77 -6.90 -7.62 -13.33
N ALA A 78 -6.37 -8.53 -12.52
CA ALA A 78 -5.24 -8.23 -11.62
C ALA A 78 -4.01 -7.65 -12.37
N GLY A 79 -3.75 -8.15 -13.58
CA GLY A 79 -2.66 -7.65 -14.44
C GLY A 79 -2.84 -6.21 -14.94
N ALA A 80 -4.01 -5.62 -14.77
CA ALA A 80 -4.24 -4.21 -15.08
C ALA A 80 -3.82 -3.27 -13.95
N LEU A 81 -3.60 -3.79 -12.72
CA LEU A 81 -3.04 -3.00 -11.61
C LEU A 81 -1.56 -3.32 -11.42
N SER A 82 -0.79 -2.28 -11.15
CA SER A 82 0.59 -2.41 -10.65
C SER A 82 0.90 -1.33 -9.63
N LEU A 83 1.79 -1.66 -8.68
CA LEU A 83 2.28 -0.72 -7.68
C LEU A 83 3.78 -0.54 -7.88
N ALA A 84 4.22 0.70 -8.09
CA ALA A 84 5.62 1.02 -8.28
C ALA A 84 6.15 1.86 -7.10
N GLN A 85 7.37 1.57 -6.69
CA GLN A 85 8.20 2.42 -5.84
C GLN A 85 9.57 2.55 -6.51
N GLN A 86 9.89 3.73 -7.04
CA GLN A 86 11.12 3.95 -7.81
C GLN A 86 11.27 2.89 -8.92
N ASN A 87 12.31 2.06 -8.88
CA ASN A 87 12.58 1.00 -9.86
C ASN A 87 11.93 -0.35 -9.49
N ASN A 88 11.26 -0.45 -8.35
CA ASN A 88 10.61 -1.68 -7.90
C ASN A 88 9.14 -1.67 -8.31
N VAL A 89 8.70 -2.67 -9.07
CA VAL A 89 7.31 -2.82 -9.51
C VAL A 89 6.76 -4.12 -8.91
N LEU A 90 5.70 -3.99 -8.13
CA LEU A 90 4.93 -5.10 -7.62
C LEU A 90 3.71 -5.36 -8.51
N SER A 91 3.59 -6.61 -8.94
CA SER A 91 2.43 -7.12 -9.65
C SER A 91 1.39 -7.63 -8.67
N PHE A 92 0.11 -7.36 -8.96
CA PHE A 92 -1.00 -7.86 -8.17
C PHE A 92 -1.50 -9.21 -8.68
N THR A 93 -2.01 -10.02 -7.75
CA THR A 93 -2.84 -11.19 -8.01
C THR A 93 -4.26 -10.95 -7.49
N ASP A 94 -5.24 -11.70 -7.99
CA ASP A 94 -6.60 -11.64 -7.46
C ASP A 94 -6.63 -12.24 -6.04
N GLY A 95 -7.24 -11.50 -5.12
CA GLY A 95 -7.57 -11.95 -3.77
C GLY A 95 -9.04 -12.40 -3.66
N PRO A 96 -9.47 -12.90 -2.49
CA PRO A 96 -10.87 -13.21 -2.25
C PRO A 96 -11.76 -11.97 -2.40
N ALA A 97 -12.91 -12.13 -3.05
CA ALA A 97 -13.88 -11.04 -3.21
C ALA A 97 -14.45 -10.60 -1.85
N VAL A 98 -14.69 -9.29 -1.70
CA VAL A 98 -15.20 -8.71 -0.44
C VAL A 98 -16.49 -7.94 -0.74
N GLY A 99 -17.64 -8.55 -0.48
CA GLY A 99 -18.95 -7.84 -0.52
C GLY A 99 -19.23 -7.09 -1.83
N GLY A 100 -18.94 -7.73 -2.98
CA GLY A 100 -19.12 -7.14 -4.32
C GLY A 100 -17.91 -6.33 -4.82
N LEU A 101 -16.89 -6.13 -3.99
CA LEU A 101 -15.65 -5.47 -4.37
C LEU A 101 -14.58 -6.48 -4.76
N LYS A 102 -13.72 -6.07 -5.69
CA LYS A 102 -12.51 -6.81 -6.01
C LYS A 102 -11.41 -6.47 -5.03
N MET A 103 -10.64 -7.48 -4.65
CA MET A 103 -9.42 -7.32 -3.88
C MET A 103 -8.25 -7.84 -4.70
N PHE A 104 -7.18 -7.07 -4.70
CA PHE A 104 -5.91 -7.39 -5.32
C PHE A 104 -4.84 -7.52 -4.25
N MET A 105 -3.93 -8.47 -4.39
CA MET A 105 -2.89 -8.78 -3.41
C MET A 105 -1.50 -8.69 -4.05
N ALA A 106 -0.57 -8.03 -3.38
CA ALA A 106 0.83 -8.01 -3.79
C ALA A 106 1.74 -8.29 -2.56
N PRO A 107 2.65 -9.27 -2.65
CA PRO A 107 3.65 -9.46 -1.61
C PRO A 107 4.71 -8.35 -1.67
N GLY A 108 5.18 -7.92 -0.50
CA GLY A 108 6.37 -7.06 -0.37
C GLY A 108 7.67 -7.88 -0.50
N PRO A 109 8.82 -7.33 -0.10
CA PRO A 109 8.99 -6.11 0.70
C PRO A 109 8.94 -4.81 -0.13
N LEU A 110 8.29 -3.79 0.42
CA LEU A 110 8.29 -2.42 -0.14
C LEU A 110 8.45 -1.40 0.99
N VAL A 111 9.32 -0.41 0.84
CA VAL A 111 9.47 0.63 1.86
C VAL A 111 8.30 1.60 1.76
N ILE A 112 7.60 1.83 2.86
CA ILE A 112 6.46 2.77 2.89
C ILE A 112 7.01 4.19 2.74
N SER A 113 6.87 4.76 1.55
CA SER A 113 7.37 6.09 1.20
C SER A 113 6.49 6.69 0.10
N ASP A 114 7.04 7.01 -1.07
CA ASP A 114 6.28 7.44 -2.24
C ASP A 114 5.99 6.24 -3.13
N TRP A 115 4.70 5.94 -3.31
CA TRP A 115 4.26 4.86 -4.21
C TRP A 115 3.44 5.41 -5.37
N THR A 116 3.40 4.66 -6.46
CA THR A 116 2.59 4.96 -7.64
C THR A 116 1.75 3.76 -7.96
N LEU A 117 0.43 3.88 -7.84
CA LEU A 117 -0.51 2.85 -8.27
C LEU A 117 -0.95 3.16 -9.70
N THR A 118 -0.76 2.20 -10.60
CA THR A 118 -1.15 2.32 -12.00
C THR A 118 -2.34 1.41 -12.28
N LEU A 119 -3.31 1.94 -13.01
CA LEU A 119 -4.40 1.20 -13.61
C LEU A 119 -4.31 1.33 -15.14
N ALA A 120 -4.00 0.22 -15.81
CA ALA A 120 -3.86 0.12 -17.26
C ALA A 120 -5.19 -0.04 -18.02
N ASP A 121 -6.32 -0.09 -17.29
CA ASP A 121 -7.66 -0.05 -17.87
C ASP A 121 -8.31 1.31 -17.62
N GLY A 122 -8.16 2.17 -18.62
CA GLY A 122 -8.70 3.52 -18.65
C GLY A 122 -10.22 3.66 -18.70
N SER A 123 -10.95 2.56 -18.91
CA SER A 123 -12.39 2.56 -19.11
C SER A 123 -13.16 2.16 -17.86
N ALA A 124 -12.52 1.42 -16.95
CA ALA A 124 -13.15 0.92 -15.74
C ALA A 124 -13.61 2.08 -14.82
N PRO A 125 -14.88 2.12 -14.39
CA PRO A 125 -15.30 3.06 -13.37
C PRO A 125 -14.65 2.70 -12.03
N VAL A 126 -14.10 3.72 -11.36
CA VAL A 126 -13.50 3.56 -10.02
C VAL A 126 -14.10 4.62 -9.11
N ASN A 127 -14.95 4.23 -8.18
CA ASN A 127 -15.54 5.14 -7.20
C ASN A 127 -14.93 4.96 -5.81
N ARG A 128 -14.39 3.77 -5.52
CA ARG A 128 -13.81 3.41 -4.22
C ARG A 128 -12.48 2.72 -4.41
N LEU A 129 -11.49 3.13 -3.61
CA LEU A 129 -10.20 2.49 -3.57
C LEU A 129 -9.63 2.58 -2.15
N TRP A 130 -9.42 1.42 -1.55
CA TRP A 130 -8.77 1.28 -0.24
C TRP A 130 -7.48 0.50 -0.40
N LEU A 131 -6.42 1.00 0.23
CA LEU A 131 -5.17 0.27 0.36
C LEU A 131 -5.08 -0.28 1.78
N LEU A 132 -4.91 -1.59 1.93
CA LEU A 132 -4.51 -2.18 3.19
C LEU A 132 -3.03 -2.52 3.11
N ILE A 133 -2.27 -2.08 4.08
CA ILE A 133 -0.83 -2.28 4.12
C ILE A 133 -0.51 -2.97 5.43
N ARG A 134 0.04 -4.18 5.34
CA ARG A 134 0.61 -4.88 6.49
C ARG A 134 2.11 -4.66 6.46
N TYR A 135 2.68 -4.18 7.56
CA TYR A 135 4.08 -3.77 7.62
C TYR A 135 4.72 -4.12 8.96
N VAL A 136 6.04 -4.12 8.96
CA VAL A 136 6.87 -4.25 10.15
C VAL A 136 7.63 -2.94 10.35
N MET A 137 7.96 -2.65 11.59
CA MET A 137 8.83 -1.52 11.95
C MET A 137 10.17 -2.07 12.43
N LYS A 138 11.26 -1.51 11.90
CA LYS A 138 12.62 -1.78 12.34
C LYS A 138 13.21 -0.49 12.87
#